data_AF-A0A7W6H3R2-F1
#
_entry.id   AF-A0A7W6H3R2-F1
#
_cell.length_a   1.000
_cell.length_b   1.000
_cell.length_c   1.000
_cell.angle_alpha   90.00
_cell.angle_beta   90.00
_cell.angle_gamma   90.00
#
_symmetry.space_group_name_H-M   'P 1'
#
loop_
_entity.id
_entity.type
_entity.pdbx_description
1 polymer ?
#
loop_
_entity_poly.entity_id
_entity_poly.type
_entity_poly.pdbx_seq_one_letter_code
_entity_poly.pdbx_strand_id
1 'polypeptide(L)'
;MDSLTRGSPRPGAGSGGAAASGADRCDFRFDADLESVDPTVLATVPVGTACTVILHRQGSYDVVVVVAPSGGFVGTLSGFRGLANLIDCIRGGNVYSATVTAKTANTCRVRVARTPTP
;
A
#
# COMPACT_ATOMS: atom_id res chain seq x y z
N MET A 1 -51.39 9.09 49.35
CA MET A 1 -51.80 7.84 48.70
C MET A 1 -51.41 7.93 47.21
N ASP A 2 -50.19 8.34 46.87
CA ASP A 2 -48.96 7.53 46.76
C ASP A 2 -49.04 6.45 45.67
N SER A 3 -48.39 6.71 44.53
CA SER A 3 -47.72 5.70 43.68
C SER A 3 -46.96 6.37 42.51
N LEU A 4 -45.84 7.03 42.84
CA LEU A 4 -44.80 7.37 41.88
C LEU A 4 -43.83 6.18 41.75
N THR A 5 -44.16 5.22 40.90
CA THR A 5 -43.24 4.12 40.58
C THR A 5 -42.22 4.60 39.55
N ARG A 6 -41.08 5.10 40.05
CA ARG A 6 -39.84 5.25 39.26
C ARG A 6 -39.31 3.87 38.89
N GLY A 7 -39.57 3.43 37.66
CA GLY A 7 -38.88 2.31 37.03
C GLY A 7 -37.99 2.82 35.90
N SER A 8 -36.72 3.08 36.24
CA SER A 8 -35.70 3.64 35.36
C SER A 8 -35.50 2.86 34.05
N PRO A 9 -35.33 3.51 32.89
CA PRO A 9 -34.85 2.83 31.70
C PRO A 9 -33.43 2.32 31.96
N ARG A 10 -33.24 1.00 31.85
CA ARG A 10 -31.93 0.36 31.78
C ARG A 10 -31.13 1.04 30.65
N PRO A 11 -29.96 1.65 30.91
CA PRO A 11 -29.01 1.99 29.86
C PRO A 11 -28.31 0.69 29.43
N GLY A 12 -29.02 -0.11 28.63
CA GLY A 12 -28.47 -1.27 27.95
C GLY A 12 -28.24 -0.93 26.50
N ALA A 13 -27.05 -0.40 26.19
CA ALA A 13 -26.37 -0.56 24.91
C ALA A 13 -25.07 0.23 24.99
N GLY A 14 -23.98 -0.48 25.33
CA GLY A 14 -22.64 0.04 25.11
C GLY A 14 -22.51 0.38 23.63
N SER A 15 -22.54 1.66 23.32
CA SER A 15 -22.13 2.21 22.03
C SER A 15 -20.61 2.13 22.00
N GLY A 16 -20.11 0.92 21.79
CA GLY A 16 -18.70 0.65 21.60
C GLY A 16 -18.25 1.21 20.27
N GLY A 17 -17.49 2.29 20.31
CA GLY A 17 -16.56 2.67 19.25
C GLY A 17 -17.18 3.36 18.05
N ALA A 18 -17.43 4.67 18.19
CA ALA A 18 -17.16 5.55 17.07
C ALA A 18 -15.65 5.52 16.74
N ALA A 19 -15.35 5.65 15.45
CA ALA A 19 -14.04 5.88 14.83
C ALA A 19 -13.18 4.64 14.45
N ALA A 20 -13.48 4.09 13.28
CA ALA A 20 -12.48 4.13 12.21
C ALA A 20 -13.20 4.50 10.92
N SER A 21 -13.08 5.76 10.50
CA SER A 21 -13.37 6.20 9.14
C SER A 21 -12.84 5.15 8.16
N GLY A 22 -13.58 4.88 7.08
CA GLY A 22 -13.26 3.90 6.05
C GLY A 22 -11.80 3.92 5.60
N ALA A 23 -10.95 3.22 6.35
CA ALA A 23 -9.59 2.92 5.97
C ALA A 23 -9.75 1.85 4.89
N ASP A 24 -9.72 2.29 3.64
CA ASP A 24 -9.56 1.38 2.51
C ASP A 24 -8.46 0.40 2.90
N ARG A 25 -8.80 -0.90 3.00
CA ARG A 25 -7.80 -1.94 3.33
C ARG A 25 -6.66 -1.97 2.30
N CYS A 26 -6.87 -1.31 1.17
CA CYS A 26 -5.96 -1.12 0.05
C CYS A 26 -5.27 0.26 0.05
N ASP A 27 -5.46 1.11 1.05
CA ASP A 27 -4.66 2.33 1.21
C ASP A 27 -3.33 2.00 1.89
N PHE A 28 -2.47 1.27 1.17
CA PHE A 28 -1.12 0.99 1.64
C PHE A 28 -0.21 2.19 1.40
N ARG A 29 0.45 2.65 2.47
CA ARG A 29 1.50 3.66 2.43
C ARG A 29 2.68 3.20 3.26
N PHE A 30 3.79 2.89 2.58
CA PHE A 30 5.00 2.43 3.25
C PHE A 30 6.24 2.75 2.41
N ASP A 31 7.36 2.90 3.09
CA ASP A 31 8.68 2.96 2.47
C ASP A 31 9.26 1.55 2.43
N ALA A 32 9.78 1.15 1.28
CA ALA A 32 10.41 -0.15 1.09
C ALA A 32 11.64 -0.03 0.19
N ASP A 33 12.60 -0.90 0.44
CA ASP A 33 13.79 -1.05 -0.38
C ASP A 33 13.49 -2.06 -1.50
N LEU A 34 13.86 -1.71 -2.72
CA LEU A 34 13.76 -2.60 -3.87
C LEU A 34 14.88 -3.63 -3.81
N GLU A 35 14.53 -4.86 -4.13
CA GLU A 35 15.47 -5.95 -4.39
C GLU A 35 15.68 -6.13 -5.90
N SER A 36 16.77 -6.80 -6.26
CA SER A 36 17.15 -7.06 -7.68
C SER A 36 17.07 -5.81 -8.55
N VAL A 37 17.59 -4.69 -8.04
CA VAL A 37 17.54 -3.39 -8.71
C VAL A 37 18.41 -3.41 -9.97
N ASP A 38 17.88 -2.94 -11.08
CA ASP A 38 18.65 -2.78 -12.32
C ASP A 38 19.40 -1.44 -12.26
N PRO A 39 20.75 -1.43 -12.16
CA PRO A 39 21.51 -0.19 -12.04
C PRO A 39 21.46 0.67 -13.31
N THR A 40 21.23 0.06 -14.48
CA THR A 40 21.10 0.77 -15.76
C THR A 40 19.81 1.57 -15.79
N VAL A 41 18.69 0.94 -15.39
CA VAL A 41 17.39 1.63 -15.29
C VAL A 41 17.43 2.64 -14.14
N LEU A 42 17.96 2.27 -12.97
CA LEU A 42 18.04 3.14 -11.80
C LEU A 42 18.89 4.40 -12.05
N ALA A 43 19.92 4.32 -12.89
CA ALA A 43 20.69 5.49 -13.31
C ALA A 43 19.80 6.51 -14.06
N THR A 44 18.87 6.03 -14.88
CA THR A 44 17.94 6.87 -15.65
C THR A 44 16.77 7.45 -14.83
N VAL A 45 16.46 6.87 -13.66
CA VAL A 45 15.33 7.29 -12.82
C VAL A 45 15.79 8.27 -11.72
N PRO A 46 15.41 9.56 -11.76
CA PRO A 46 15.76 10.50 -10.71
C PRO A 46 14.98 10.26 -9.41
N VAL A 47 15.54 10.69 -8.28
CA VAL A 47 14.81 10.74 -6.99
C VAL A 47 13.62 11.68 -7.13
N GLY A 48 12.47 11.29 -6.57
CA GLY A 48 11.18 11.98 -6.72
C GLY A 48 10.34 11.48 -7.89
N THR A 49 10.87 10.57 -8.72
CA THR A 49 10.10 9.98 -9.83
C THR A 49 9.06 9.01 -9.29
N ALA A 50 7.81 9.18 -9.72
CA ALA A 50 6.76 8.20 -9.50
C ALA A 50 6.88 7.07 -10.53
N CYS A 51 7.18 5.89 -10.04
CA CYS A 51 7.16 4.65 -10.81
C CYS A 51 5.83 3.92 -10.60
N THR A 52 5.46 3.07 -11.55
CA THR A 52 4.24 2.27 -11.46
C THR A 52 4.54 0.95 -10.78
N VAL A 53 3.71 0.56 -9.82
CA VAL A 53 3.80 -0.76 -9.19
C VAL A 53 2.83 -1.70 -9.89
N ILE A 54 3.35 -2.81 -10.43
CA ILE A 54 2.53 -3.82 -11.09
C ILE A 54 2.82 -5.20 -10.52
N LEU A 55 1.88 -6.11 -10.71
CA LEU A 55 2.12 -7.53 -10.51
C LEU A 55 2.71 -8.13 -11.77
N HIS A 56 3.89 -8.71 -11.63
CA HIS A 56 4.53 -9.48 -12.68
C HIS A 56 4.53 -10.94 -12.28
N ARG A 57 3.92 -11.78 -13.13
CA ARG A 57 3.87 -13.22 -12.90
C ARG A 57 5.20 -13.84 -13.31
N GLN A 58 5.97 -14.30 -12.34
CA GLN A 58 7.22 -15.03 -12.55
C GLN A 58 6.94 -16.53 -12.33
N GLY A 59 6.62 -17.22 -13.41
CA GLY A 59 6.21 -18.63 -13.38
C GLY A 59 4.88 -18.80 -12.62
N SER A 60 4.91 -19.51 -11.49
CA SER A 60 3.74 -19.79 -10.67
C SER A 60 3.47 -18.77 -9.56
N TYR A 61 4.33 -17.77 -9.39
CA TYR A 61 4.24 -16.77 -8.33
C TYR A 61 4.06 -15.38 -8.91
N ASP A 62 3.27 -14.54 -8.23
CA ASP A 62 3.17 -13.12 -8.55
C ASP A 62 4.17 -12.34 -7.72
N VAL A 63 4.99 -11.56 -8.40
CA VAL A 63 6.01 -10.71 -7.81
C VAL A 63 5.59 -9.27 -8.05
N VAL A 64 5.67 -8.45 -6.99
CA VAL A 64 5.42 -7.03 -7.13
C VAL A 64 6.66 -6.40 -7.72
N VAL A 65 6.54 -5.75 -8.87
CA VAL A 65 7.67 -5.10 -9.54
C VAL A 65 7.38 -3.63 -9.73
N VAL A 66 8.45 -2.84 -9.68
CA VAL A 66 8.39 -1.40 -9.91
C VAL A 66 8.92 -1.11 -11.30
N VAL A 67 8.06 -0.51 -12.11
CA VAL A 67 8.34 -0.18 -13.50
C VAL A 67 8.51 1.34 -13.60
N ALA A 68 9.64 1.76 -14.14
CA ALA A 68 9.92 3.15 -14.43
C ALA A 68 8.93 3.67 -15.49
N PRO A 69 8.66 4.98 -15.54
CA PRO A 69 7.86 5.58 -16.62
C PRO A 69 8.47 5.37 -18.01
N SER A 70 9.78 5.08 -18.09
CA SER A 70 10.47 4.68 -19.33
C SER A 70 10.17 3.25 -19.78
N GLY A 71 9.44 2.45 -18.99
CA GLY A 71 9.11 1.05 -19.24
C GLY A 71 10.13 0.04 -18.72
N GLY A 72 11.24 0.49 -18.14
CA GLY A 72 12.26 -0.39 -17.55
C GLY A 72 11.85 -0.91 -16.16
N PHE A 73 12.18 -2.17 -15.86
CA PHE A 73 12.05 -2.70 -14.50
C PHE A 73 13.14 -2.08 -13.62
N VAL A 74 12.74 -1.29 -12.62
CA VAL A 74 13.68 -0.70 -11.67
C VAL A 74 14.14 -1.76 -10.69
N GLY A 75 13.21 -2.59 -10.21
CA GLY A 75 13.47 -3.64 -9.25
C GLY A 75 12.18 -4.30 -8.77
N THR A 76 12.31 -5.22 -7.81
CA THR A 76 11.20 -5.96 -7.23
C THR A 76 10.94 -5.53 -5.79
N LEU A 77 9.67 -5.43 -5.43
CA LEU A 77 9.22 -5.24 -4.07
C LEU A 77 9.03 -6.61 -3.42
N SER A 78 9.97 -6.98 -2.57
CA SER A 78 9.95 -8.23 -1.80
C SER A 78 10.17 -7.96 -0.32
N GLY A 79 9.80 -8.93 0.52
CA GLY A 79 10.20 -8.94 1.93
C GLY A 79 9.43 -8.02 2.90
N PHE A 80 8.32 -7.39 2.52
CA PHE A 80 7.53 -6.58 3.47
C PHE A 80 6.27 -7.30 4.00
N ARG A 81 5.93 -7.01 5.26
CA ARG A 81 4.71 -7.49 5.93
C ARG A 81 3.49 -6.91 5.23
N GLY A 82 2.66 -7.77 4.63
CA GLY A 82 1.44 -7.34 3.92
C GLY A 82 1.50 -7.46 2.39
N LEU A 83 2.57 -8.04 1.82
CA LEU A 83 2.67 -8.32 0.39
C LEU A 83 1.43 -9.05 -0.15
N ALA A 84 0.93 -10.07 0.56
CA ALA A 84 -0.27 -10.81 0.14
C ALA A 84 -1.51 -9.91 0.01
N ASN A 85 -1.73 -8.98 0.96
CA ASN A 85 -2.83 -8.02 0.86
C ASN A 85 -2.60 -7.01 -0.26
N LEU A 86 -1.37 -6.56 -0.48
CA LEU A 86 -1.06 -5.67 -1.61
C LEU A 86 -1.37 -6.35 -2.94
N ILE A 87 -0.94 -7.61 -3.10
CA ILE A 87 -1.24 -8.43 -4.30
C ILE A 87 -2.74 -8.54 -4.50
N ASP A 88 -3.50 -8.88 -3.44
CA ASP A 88 -4.96 -9.00 -3.51
C ASP A 88 -5.62 -7.67 -3.92
N CYS A 89 -5.18 -6.55 -3.35
CA CYS A 89 -5.69 -5.24 -3.71
C CYS A 89 -5.33 -4.83 -5.14
N ILE A 90 -4.11 -5.11 -5.62
CA ILE A 90 -3.73 -4.85 -7.02
C ILE A 90 -4.58 -5.70 -7.96
N ARG A 91 -4.79 -6.99 -7.64
CA ARG A 91 -5.70 -7.88 -8.39
C ARG A 91 -7.15 -7.40 -8.35
N GLY A 92 -7.56 -6.78 -7.25
CA GLY A 92 -8.85 -6.10 -7.10
C GLY A 92 -9.00 -4.81 -7.91
N GLY A 93 -7.99 -4.43 -8.70
CA GLY A 93 -8.02 -3.26 -9.58
C GLY A 93 -7.47 -1.97 -8.96
N ASN A 94 -6.84 -2.05 -7.78
CA ASN A 94 -6.21 -0.87 -7.18
C ASN A 94 -4.84 -0.63 -7.80
N VAL A 95 -4.57 0.63 -8.16
CA VAL A 95 -3.29 1.05 -8.74
C VAL A 95 -2.42 1.66 -7.65
N TYR A 96 -1.14 1.32 -7.65
CA TYR A 96 -0.15 1.85 -6.73
C TYR A 96 1.01 2.48 -7.49
N SER A 97 1.55 3.53 -6.91
CA SER A 97 2.76 4.20 -7.37
C SER A 97 3.85 4.08 -6.32
N ALA A 98 5.08 3.90 -6.80
CA ALA A 98 6.27 3.84 -5.99
C ALA A 98 7.12 5.07 -6.34
N THR A 99 7.14 6.06 -5.45
CA THR A 99 7.96 7.25 -5.64
C THR A 99 9.36 6.99 -5.10
N VAL A 100 10.39 7.17 -5.93
CA VAL A 100 11.79 7.00 -5.48
C VAL A 100 12.11 8.07 -4.43
N THR A 101 12.36 7.66 -3.18
CA THR A 101 12.71 8.58 -2.09
C THR A 101 14.21 8.64 -1.86
N ALA A 102 14.92 7.56 -2.14
CA ALA A 102 16.38 7.52 -2.14
C ALA A 102 16.90 6.48 -3.14
N LYS A 103 18.07 6.72 -3.71
CA LYS A 103 18.77 5.71 -4.51
C LYS A 103 20.27 5.75 -4.25
N THR A 104 20.90 4.59 -4.29
CA THR A 104 22.35 4.39 -4.28
C THR A 104 22.75 3.59 -5.53
N ALA A 105 24.03 3.22 -5.65
CA ALA A 105 24.49 2.39 -6.76
C ALA A 105 23.84 0.98 -6.80
N ASN A 106 23.42 0.45 -5.65
CA ASN A 106 22.93 -0.93 -5.52
C ASN A 106 21.61 -1.08 -4.77
N THR A 107 21.11 0.00 -4.16
CA THR A 107 19.82 -0.01 -3.43
C THR A 107 18.95 1.15 -3.88
N CYS A 108 17.65 0.91 -3.96
CA CYS A 108 16.68 1.95 -4.26
C CYS A 108 15.56 1.87 -3.23
N ARG A 109 15.34 2.97 -2.52
CA ARG A 109 14.23 3.11 -1.59
C ARG A 109 13.11 3.84 -2.27
N VAL A 110 11.92 3.25 -2.20
CA VAL A 110 10.71 3.81 -2.77
C VAL A 110 9.65 3.95 -1.70
N ARG A 111 8.86 5.01 -1.80
CA ARG A 111 7.62 5.18 -1.07
C ARG A 111 6.47 4.69 -1.92
N VAL A 112 5.88 3.57 -1.52
CA VAL A 112 4.68 3.02 -2.16
C VAL A 112 3.46 3.70 -1.58
N ALA A 113 2.57 4.16 -2.44
CA ALA A 113 1.27 4.69 -2.08
C ALA A 113 0.24 4.34 -3.15
N ARG A 114 -1.03 4.17 -2.75
CA ARG A 114 -2.14 4.05 -3.71
C ARG A 114 -2.18 5.30 -4.59
N THR A 115 -2.24 5.12 -5.90
CA THR A 115 -2.40 6.21 -6.84
C THR A 115 -3.88 6.62 -6.83
N PRO A 116 -4.22 7.89 -6.53
CA PRO A 116 -5.58 8.36 -6.72
C PRO A 116 -5.87 8.31 -8.22
N THR A 117 -6.79 7.44 -8.62
CA THR A 117 -7.35 7.46 -9.97
C THR A 117 -8.02 8.83 -10.18
N PRO A 118 -7.74 9.53 -11.29
CA PRO A 118 -8.36 10.82 -11.61
C PRO A 118 -9.87 10.69 -11.87
#